data_AF-A0A923UH11-F1
#
_entry.id   AF-A0A923UH11-F1
#
_cell.length_a   1.000
_cell.length_b   1.000
_cell.length_c   1.000
_cell.angle_alpha   90.00
_cell.angle_beta   90.00
_cell.angle_gamma   90.00
#
_symmetry.space_group_name_H-M   'P 1'
#
loop_
_entity.id
_entity.type
_entity.pdbx_description
1 polymer ?
#
loop_
_entity_poly.entity_id
_entity_poly.type
_entity_poly.pdbx_seq_one_letter_code
_entity_poly.pdbx_strand_id
1 'polypeptide(L)' 'MSESYLHFLYQFQYFDKTNLQTTDNESIEIIKIGRLNADSGADFQDARIFIGNIEWVGSVEIHLKSSDWDIHK' A
#
# COMPACT_ATOMS: atom_id res chain seq x y z
N MET A 1 3.00 14.09 10.85
CA MET A 1 2.48 13.61 9.55
C MET A 1 1.24 12.78 9.84
N SER A 2 0.20 12.82 8.99
CA SER A 2 -1.04 12.06 9.16
C SER A 2 -1.12 10.91 8.15
N GLU A 3 -1.91 9.86 8.45
CA GLU A 3 -2.19 8.77 7.48
C GLU A 3 -2.86 9.30 6.22
N SER A 4 -3.76 10.28 6.34
CA SER A 4 -4.39 10.93 5.19
C SER A 4 -3.38 11.54 4.19
N TYR A 5 -2.21 11.97 4.68
CA TYR A 5 -1.15 12.43 3.79
C TYR A 5 -0.45 11.27 3.08
N LEU A 6 -0.23 10.14 3.76
CA LEU A 6 0.30 8.93 3.12
C LEU A 6 -0.68 8.36 2.08
N HIS A 7 -1.98 8.37 2.37
CA HIS A 7 -3.03 8.01 1.41
C HIS A 7 -2.96 8.88 0.16
N PHE A 8 -2.79 10.19 0.33
CA PHE A 8 -2.60 11.12 -0.78
C PHE A 8 -1.34 10.78 -1.60
N LEU A 9 -0.19 10.58 -0.95
CA LEU A 9 1.05 10.21 -1.63
C LEU A 9 0.91 8.89 -2.39
N TYR A 10 0.24 7.89 -1.81
CA TYR A 10 -0.03 6.63 -2.46
C TYR A 10 -1.01 6.79 -3.63
N GLN A 11 -2.14 7.44 -3.43
CA GLN A 11 -3.18 7.61 -4.44
C GLN A 11 -2.64 8.30 -5.71
N PHE A 12 -1.80 9.32 -5.55
CA PHE A 12 -1.20 10.07 -6.65
C PHE A 12 0.20 9.59 -7.03
N GLN A 13 0.72 8.58 -6.32
CA GLN A 13 2.02 7.97 -6.55
C GLN A 13 3.19 8.98 -6.48
N TYR A 14 3.10 9.94 -5.56
CA TYR A 14 4.09 11.01 -5.33
C TYR A 14 5.19 10.61 -4.36
N PHE A 15 5.91 9.55 -4.70
CA PHE A 15 7.08 9.08 -3.96
C PHE A 15 8.05 8.41 -4.93
N ASP A 16 9.30 8.21 -4.49
CA ASP A 16 10.27 7.49 -5.32
C ASP A 16 9.90 6.01 -5.40
N LYS A 17 9.73 5.52 -6.63
CA LYS A 17 9.33 4.15 -6.93
C LYS A 17 10.45 3.33 -7.58
N THR A 18 11.65 3.90 -7.72
CA THR A 18 12.75 3.31 -8.49
C THR A 18 13.25 2.00 -7.87
N ASN A 19 13.14 1.85 -6.55
CA ASN A 19 13.63 0.67 -5.84
C ASN A 19 12.71 0.28 -4.66
N LEU A 20 11.40 0.18 -4.90
CA LEU A 20 10.47 -0.29 -3.87
C LEU A 20 10.69 -1.76 -3.59
N GLN A 21 10.82 -2.12 -2.32
CA GLN A 21 11.03 -3.49 -1.89
C GLN A 21 10.32 -3.78 -0.56
N THR A 22 10.01 -5.05 -0.32
CA THR A 22 9.55 -5.54 0.99
C THR A 22 10.71 -5.54 2.00
N THR A 23 10.40 -5.79 3.28
CA THR A 23 11.43 -6.01 4.31
C THR A 23 12.30 -7.24 4.06
N ASP A 24 11.84 -8.15 3.20
CA ASP A 24 12.56 -9.35 2.78
C ASP A 24 13.32 -9.13 1.45
N ASN A 25 13.41 -7.89 0.97
CA ASN A 25 14.07 -7.47 -0.27
C ASN A 25 13.41 -7.99 -1.56
N GLU A 26 12.12 -8.33 -1.53
CA GLU A 26 11.37 -8.63 -2.75
C GLU A 26 10.95 -7.33 -3.43
N SER A 27 11.17 -7.21 -4.74
CA SER A 27 10.78 -6.03 -5.51
C SER A 27 9.27 -5.82 -5.49
N ILE A 28 8.84 -4.56 -5.37
CA ILE A 28 7.43 -4.16 -5.45
C ILE A 28 7.22 -3.30 -6.69
N GLU A 29 6.23 -3.65 -7.50
CA GLU A 29 5.73 -2.80 -8.58
C GLU A 29 4.23 -2.55 -8.41
N ILE A 30 3.82 -1.28 -8.44
CA ILE A 30 2.41 -0.91 -8.33
C ILE A 30 1.82 -0.82 -9.73
N ILE A 31 1.00 -1.80 -10.11
CA ILE A 31 0.32 -1.87 -11.41
C ILE A 31 -0.99 -1.07 -11.38
N LYS A 32 -1.73 -1.19 -10.28
CA LYS A 32 -2.98 -0.46 -10.02
C LYS A 32 -3.05 -0.15 -8.53
N ILE A 33 -3.16 1.14 -8.19
CA ILE A 33 -3.29 1.61 -6.79
C ILE A 33 -4.56 1.13 -6.08
N GLY A 34 -5.56 0.67 -6.83
CA GLY A 34 -6.87 0.33 -6.30
C GLY A 34 -7.83 1.51 -6.28
N ARG A 35 -8.93 1.37 -5.55
CA ARG A 35 -9.97 2.39 -5.32
C ARG A 35 -9.92 2.79 -3.85
N LEU A 36 -9.84 4.08 -3.58
CA LEU A 36 -9.90 4.60 -2.20
C LEU A 36 -11.20 4.10 -1.54
N ASN A 37 -11.07 3.48 -0.37
CA ASN A 37 -12.17 3.04 0.46
C ASN A 37 -12.53 4.15 1.44
N ALA A 38 -13.79 4.58 1.42
CA ALA A 38 -14.30 5.59 2.37
C ALA A 38 -15.00 4.96 3.58
N ASP A 39 -15.18 3.63 3.55
CA ASP A 39 -15.81 2.85 4.60
C ASP A 39 -14.74 2.21 5.51
N SER A 40 -15.19 1.42 6.48
CA SER A 40 -14.28 0.66 7.35
C SER A 40 -13.48 -0.40 6.58
N GLY A 41 -12.33 -0.79 7.14
CA GLY A 41 -11.42 -1.78 6.57
C GLY A 41 -10.19 -1.12 5.94
N ALA A 42 -9.56 -1.84 5.01
CA ALA A 42 -8.36 -1.37 4.33
C ALA A 42 -8.60 -0.08 3.51
N ASP A 43 -7.56 0.72 3.35
CA ASP A 43 -7.63 2.06 2.73
C ASP A 43 -7.91 2.03 1.22
N PHE A 44 -7.44 0.99 0.52
CA PHE A 44 -7.68 0.83 -0.91
C PHE A 44 -8.14 -0.60 -1.23
N GLN A 45 -9.07 -0.73 -2.17
CA GLN A 45 -9.61 -2.01 -2.64
C GLN A 45 -9.26 -2.26 -4.12
N ASP A 46 -9.19 -3.52 -4.53
CA ASP A 46 -8.91 -3.95 -5.91
C ASP A 46 -7.59 -3.38 -6.49
N ALA A 47 -6.58 -3.26 -5.64
CA ALA A 47 -5.21 -2.95 -6.04
C ALA A 47 -4.59 -4.15 -6.75
N ARG A 48 -3.61 -3.88 -7.62
CA ARG A 48 -2.79 -4.88 -8.31
C ARG A 48 -1.34 -4.49 -8.16
N ILE A 49 -0.54 -5.36 -7.56
CA ILE A 49 0.89 -5.14 -7.35
C ILE A 49 1.67 -6.41 -7.68
N PHE A 50 2.88 -6.27 -8.22
CA PHE A 50 3.84 -7.36 -8.19
C PHE A 50 4.62 -7.31 -6.88
N ILE A 51 4.79 -8.48 -6.26
CA ILE A 51 5.79 -8.71 -5.21
C ILE A 51 6.67 -9.85 -5.72
N GLY A 52 7.96 -9.56 -5.93
CA GLY A 52 8.85 -10.44 -6.68
C GLY A 52 8.29 -10.71 -8.08
N ASN A 53 7.93 -11.96 -8.36
CA ASN A 53 7.41 -12.40 -9.66
C ASN A 53 5.91 -12.73 -9.63
N ILE A 54 5.24 -12.49 -8.51
CA ILE A 54 3.83 -12.85 -8.31
C ILE A 54 2.98 -11.59 -8.38
N GLU A 55 1.94 -11.62 -9.23
CA GLU A 55 0.91 -10.60 -9.23
C GLU A 55 -0.10 -10.86 -8.11
N TRP A 56 -0.26 -9.90 -7.23
CA TRP A 56 -1.26 -9.90 -6.16
C TRP A 56 -2.42 -8.99 -6.54
N VAL A 57 -3.65 -9.46 -6.29
CA VAL A 57 -4.89 -8.69 -6.42
C VAL A 57 -5.58 -8.66 -5.07
N GLY A 58 -5.82 -7.47 -4.52
CA GLY A 58 -6.41 -7.36 -3.19
C GLY A 58 -6.48 -5.95 -2.64
N SER A 59 -6.48 -5.86 -1.31
CA SER A 59 -6.57 -4.62 -0.57
C SER A 59 -5.20 -4.10 -0.15
N VAL A 60 -5.08 -2.78 0.02
CA VAL A 60 -3.88 -2.10 0.53
C VAL A 60 -4.26 -1.27 1.74
N GLU A 61 -3.43 -1.36 2.78
CA GLU A 61 -3.61 -0.68 4.05
C GLU A 61 -2.30 0.02 4.43
N ILE A 62 -2.41 1.25 4.92
CA ILE A 62 -1.30 2.19 5.06
C ILE A 62 -1.37 2.80 6.45
N HIS A 63 -0.32 2.54 7.23
CA HIS A 63 -0.15 3.10 8.56
C HIS A 63 1.06 4.03 8.65
N LEU A 64 1.00 4.99 9.59
CA LEU A 64 2.16 5.80 9.95
C LEU A 64 3.29 4.96 10.56
N LYS A 65 2.93 3.94 11.35
CA LYS A 65 3.87 2.98 11.92
C LYS A 65 3.44 1.57 11.55
N SER A 66 4.39 0.75 11.11
CA SER A 66 4.11 -0.67 10.85
C SER A 66 3.60 -1.40 12.09
N SER A 67 3.98 -0.96 13.30
CA SER A 67 3.48 -1.51 14.57
C SER A 67 1.99 -1.32 14.78
N ASP A 68 1.36 -0.36 14.10
CA ASP A 68 -0.07 -0.11 14.28
C ASP A 68 -0.92 -1.26 13.70
N TRP A 69 -0.32 -2.11 12.84
CA TRP A 69 -0.92 -3.37 12.41
C TRP A 69 -1.28 -4.30 13.57
N ASP A 70 -0.49 -4.28 14.67
CA ASP A 70 -0.75 -5.13 15.84
C ASP A 70 -2.04 -4.75 16.59
N ILE A 71 -2.59 -3.57 16.33
CA ILE A 71 -3.84 -3.08 16.93
C ILE A 71 -5.06 -3.78 16.30
N HIS A 72 -4.91 -4.41 15.13
CA HIS A 72 -6.00 -5.05 14.39
C HIS A 72 -6.24 -6.52 14.79
N LYS A 73 -5.54 -6.99 15.84
CA LYS A 73 -5.66 -8.36 16.38
C LYS A 73 -6.91 -8.57 17.22
#